data_AF-A0A520T4T9-F1
#
_entry.id   AF-A0A520T4T9-F1
#
_cell.length_a   1.000
_cell.length_b   1.000
_cell.length_c   1.000
_cell.angle_alpha   90.00
_cell.angle_beta   90.00
_cell.angle_gamma   90.00
#
_symmetry.space_group_name_H-M   'P 1'
#
loop_
_entity.id
_entity.type
_entity.pdbx_description
1 polymer ?
#
loop_
_entity_poly.entity_id
_entity_poly.type
_entity_poly.pdbx_seq_one_letter_code
_entity_poly.pdbx_strand_id
1 'polypeptide(L)'
;MNIENLYNKTLKDSRNPNIFKNYLSDDLSNKLLLFLIFLSKIFNNMSRNDKNYQIFFDYIFNRIETDLRELGYGDMSVNKKMKIIVTKFYSILIDFKKYSNLTTIQKTDILMKYFSKIEKKDDFIEFLNKYFAVDNVEYNDI
;
A
#
# COMPACT_ATOMS: atom_id res chain seq x y z
N MET A 1 -15.36 4.12 12.01
CA MET A 1 -14.02 3.64 11.63
C MET A 1 -12.96 4.23 12.54
N ASN A 2 -12.31 3.41 13.38
CA ASN A 2 -11.09 3.84 14.06
C ASN A 2 -9.91 3.93 13.07
N ILE A 3 -9.76 5.11 12.45
CA ILE A 3 -8.75 5.42 11.44
C ILE A 3 -7.33 5.16 11.93
N GLU A 4 -7.02 5.52 13.17
CA GLU A 4 -5.68 5.35 13.73
C GLU A 4 -5.32 3.88 13.91
N ASN A 5 -6.24 3.08 14.44
CA ASN A 5 -6.04 1.63 14.57
C ASN A 5 -5.89 0.96 13.21
N LEU A 6 -6.70 1.35 12.23
CA LEU A 6 -6.62 0.81 10.87
C LEU A 6 -5.28 1.16 10.20
N TYR A 7 -4.83 2.42 10.33
CA TYR A 7 -3.52 2.86 9.88
C TYR A 7 -2.40 2.06 10.54
N ASN A 8 -2.37 2.00 11.87
CA ASN A 8 -1.30 1.35 12.64
C ASN A 8 -1.20 -0.14 12.33
N LYS A 9 -2.35 -0.82 12.23
CA LYS A 9 -2.41 -2.24 11.83
C LYS A 9 -1.83 -2.43 10.43
N THR A 10 -2.31 -1.65 9.46
CA THR A 10 -1.85 -1.75 8.07
C THR A 10 -0.36 -1.47 7.94
N LEU A 11 0.13 -0.46 8.66
CA LEU A 11 1.54 -0.09 8.68
C LEU A 11 2.41 -1.19 9.28
N LYS A 12 1.97 -1.81 10.38
CA LYS A 12 2.66 -2.93 11.01
C LYS A 12 2.73 -4.13 10.07
N ASP A 13 1.61 -4.47 9.42
CA ASP A 13 1.53 -5.60 8.51
C ASP A 13 2.42 -5.41 7.28
N SER A 14 2.43 -4.20 6.69
CA SER A 14 3.26 -3.89 5.52
C SER A 14 4.75 -3.74 5.85
N ARG A 15 5.11 -3.50 7.12
CA ARG A 15 6.50 -3.38 7.58
C ARG A 15 7.03 -4.66 8.22
N ASN A 16 6.36 -5.80 8.06
CA ASN A 16 6.83 -7.07 8.57
C ASN A 16 8.25 -7.40 8.04
N PRO A 17 9.27 -7.52 8.92
CA PRO A 17 10.65 -7.74 8.49
C PRO A 17 10.86 -9.00 7.63
N ASN A 18 10.02 -10.02 7.81
CA ASN A 18 10.11 -11.25 7.03
C ASN A 18 9.85 -11.02 5.55
N ILE A 19 9.05 -10.02 5.18
CA ILE A 19 8.77 -9.71 3.77
C ILE A 19 10.04 -9.21 3.09
N PHE A 20 10.76 -8.29 3.73
CA PHE A 20 12.00 -7.72 3.18
C PHE A 20 13.17 -8.70 3.27
N LYS A 21 13.21 -9.54 4.32
CA LYS A 21 14.21 -10.60 4.40
C LYS A 21 14.09 -11.62 3.26
N ASN A 22 12.87 -11.93 2.84
CA ASN A 22 12.62 -13.04 1.91
C ASN A 22 12.32 -12.63 0.47
N TYR A 23 11.77 -11.43 0.23
CA TYR A 23 11.17 -11.08 -1.07
C TYR A 23 11.64 -9.74 -1.66
N LEU A 24 11.87 -8.70 -0.84
CA LEU A 24 12.12 -7.33 -1.32
C LEU A 24 13.35 -6.70 -0.65
N SER A 25 14.10 -5.81 -1.29
CA SER A 25 15.15 -5.08 -0.58
C SER A 25 14.59 -4.25 0.58
N ASP A 26 15.28 -4.27 1.71
CA ASP A 26 14.90 -3.53 2.91
C ASP A 26 15.30 -2.04 2.79
N ASP A 27 14.55 -1.31 1.98
CA ASP A 27 14.71 0.12 1.80
C ASP A 27 13.38 0.87 1.98
N LEU A 28 13.48 2.18 2.21
CA LEU A 28 12.33 3.05 2.46
C LEU A 28 11.34 3.04 1.28
N SER A 29 11.83 2.92 0.04
CA SER A 29 10.98 2.97 -1.16
C SER A 29 10.12 1.73 -1.25
N ASN A 30 10.70 0.54 -1.06
CA ASN A 30 9.95 -0.72 -1.06
C ASN A 30 8.98 -0.81 0.11
N LYS A 31 9.39 -0.35 1.30
CA LYS A 31 8.50 -0.26 2.48
C LYS A 31 7.28 0.62 2.20
N LEU A 32 7.49 1.79 1.59
CA LEU A 32 6.41 2.70 1.23
C LEU A 32 5.51 2.09 0.15
N LEU A 33 6.08 1.51 -0.91
CA LEU A 33 5.31 0.89 -1.99
C LEU A 33 4.43 -0.25 -1.48
N LEU A 34 4.98 -1.14 -0.64
CA LEU A 34 4.22 -2.24 -0.06
C LEU A 34 3.11 -1.73 0.86
N PHE A 35 3.37 -0.68 1.64
CA PHE A 35 2.34 -0.03 2.45
C PHE A 35 1.20 0.52 1.60
N LEU A 36 1.50 1.21 0.49
CA LEU A 36 0.49 1.69 -0.46
C LEU A 36 -0.31 0.55 -1.11
N ILE A 37 0.34 -0.57 -1.44
CA ILE A 37 -0.34 -1.78 -1.95
C ILE A 37 -1.30 -2.33 -0.90
N PHE A 38 -0.90 -2.39 0.37
CA PHE A 38 -1.75 -2.89 1.45
C PHE A 38 -2.95 -1.97 1.71
N LEU A 39 -2.75 -0.66 1.66
CA LEU A 39 -3.82 0.34 1.71
C LEU A 39 -4.81 0.17 0.55
N SER A 40 -4.34 -0.20 -0.64
CA SER A 40 -5.22 -0.39 -1.80
C SER A 40 -6.32 -1.43 -1.56
N LYS A 41 -6.05 -2.46 -0.75
CA LYS A 41 -7.05 -3.45 -0.33
C LYS A 41 -8.21 -2.78 0.39
N ILE A 42 -7.91 -1.87 1.31
CA ILE A 42 -8.91 -1.16 2.13
C ILE A 42 -9.71 -0.19 1.24
N PHE A 43 -9.00 0.65 0.48
CA PHE A 43 -9.63 1.68 -0.35
C PHE A 43 -10.45 1.12 -1.52
N ASN A 44 -10.07 -0.03 -2.07
CA ASN A 44 -10.87 -0.70 -3.11
C ASN A 44 -12.15 -1.34 -2.56
N ASN A 45 -12.21 -1.61 -1.25
CA ASN A 45 -13.38 -2.14 -0.56
C ASN A 45 -14.25 -1.05 0.08
N MET A 46 -13.80 0.20 0.13
CA MET A 46 -14.60 1.35 0.58
C MET A 46 -15.30 2.04 -0.59
N SER A 47 -16.51 2.54 -0.33
CA SER A 47 -17.19 3.42 -1.29
C SER A 47 -16.47 4.77 -1.38
N ARG A 48 -16.29 5.29 -2.60
CA ARG A 48 -15.71 6.63 -2.80
C ARG A 48 -16.59 7.76 -2.26
N ASN A 49 -17.89 7.50 -2.09
CA ASN A 49 -18.83 8.47 -1.51
C ASN A 49 -18.87 8.39 0.02
N ASP A 50 -18.15 7.45 0.63
CA ASP A 50 -18.03 7.37 2.09
C ASP A 50 -17.14 8.51 2.60
N LYS A 51 -17.63 9.23 3.60
CA LYS A 51 -16.86 10.28 4.28
C LYS A 51 -15.57 9.72 4.88
N ASN A 52 -15.58 8.48 5.37
CA ASN A 52 -14.42 7.81 5.96
C ASN A 52 -13.30 7.59 4.92
N TYR A 53 -13.64 7.44 3.63
CA TYR A 53 -12.64 7.33 2.56
C TYR A 53 -11.73 8.56 2.55
N GLN A 54 -12.32 9.76 2.52
CA GLN A 54 -11.57 11.02 2.43
C GLN A 54 -10.78 11.27 3.71
N ILE A 55 -11.42 11.11 4.88
CA ILE A 55 -10.74 11.32 6.17
C ILE A 55 -9.54 10.38 6.32
N PHE A 56 -9.69 9.10 5.91
CA PHE A 56 -8.59 8.14 5.99
C PHE A 56 -7.47 8.46 5.00
N PHE A 57 -7.83 8.85 3.78
CA PHE A 57 -6.89 9.29 2.76
C PHE A 57 -6.05 10.47 3.28
N ASP A 58 -6.71 11.53 3.75
CA ASP A 58 -6.04 12.73 4.26
C ASP A 58 -5.14 12.38 5.45
N TYR A 59 -5.63 11.54 6.38
CA TYR A 59 -4.84 11.09 7.52
C TYR A 59 -3.54 10.39 7.11
N ILE A 60 -3.60 9.45 6.17
CA ILE A 60 -2.43 8.70 5.68
C ILE A 60 -1.43 9.63 4.99
N PHE A 61 -1.90 10.45 4.05
CA PHE A 61 -1.00 11.27 3.24
C PHE A 61 -0.39 12.43 4.04
N ASN A 62 -1.11 12.97 5.02
CA ASN A 62 -0.53 13.92 5.97
C ASN A 62 0.57 13.28 6.83
N ARG A 63 0.39 12.01 7.26
CA ARG A 63 1.44 11.27 7.97
C ARG A 63 2.67 11.02 7.09
N ILE A 64 2.48 10.58 5.84
CA ILE A 64 3.58 10.40 4.90
C ILE A 64 4.32 11.73 4.65
N GLU A 65 3.60 12.84 4.50
CA GLU A 65 4.22 14.16 4.33
C GLU A 65 5.06 14.54 5.56
N THR A 66 4.52 14.32 6.76
CA THR A 66 5.21 14.59 8.02
C THR A 66 6.49 13.77 8.13
N ASP A 67 6.41 12.46 7.88
CA ASP A 67 7.57 11.56 7.87
C ASP A 67 8.66 12.04 6.88
N LEU A 68 8.27 12.53 5.70
CA LEU A 68 9.23 13.08 4.74
C LEU A 68 9.94 14.34 5.27
N ARG A 69 9.21 15.23 5.93
CA ARG A 69 9.79 16.44 6.55
C ARG A 69 10.74 16.07 7.67
N GLU A 70 10.38 15.09 8.50
CA GLU A 70 11.22 14.57 9.59
C GLU A 70 12.51 13.90 9.09
N LEU A 71 12.49 13.30 7.90
CA LEU A 71 13.68 12.79 7.23
C LEU A 71 14.60 13.89 6.65
N GLY A 72 14.24 15.16 6.81
CA GLY A 72 15.03 16.32 6.38
C GLY A 72 14.80 16.76 4.94
N TYR A 73 13.72 16.31 4.28
CA TYR A 73 13.36 16.82 2.97
C TYR A 73 12.77 18.24 3.09
N GLY A 74 13.33 19.20 2.34
CA GLY A 74 12.81 20.57 2.28
C GLY A 74 11.48 20.68 1.51
N ASP A 75 10.73 21.77 1.73
CA ASP A 75 9.35 21.98 1.24
C ASP A 75 9.14 21.65 -0.24
N MET A 76 10.01 22.16 -1.12
CA MET A 76 9.91 21.93 -2.57
C MET A 76 10.04 20.44 -2.91
N SER A 77 10.93 19.73 -2.21
CA SER A 77 11.17 18.31 -2.44
C SER A 77 10.04 17.45 -1.89
N VAL A 78 9.45 17.83 -0.74
CA VAL A 78 8.28 17.18 -0.15
C VAL A 78 7.09 17.29 -1.10
N ASN A 79 6.77 18.48 -1.61
CA ASN A 79 5.67 18.68 -2.56
C ASN A 79 5.80 17.81 -3.80
N LYS A 80 7.00 17.73 -4.39
CA LYS A 80 7.26 16.87 -5.56
C LYS A 80 7.09 15.39 -5.22
N LYS A 81 7.62 14.93 -4.08
CA LYS A 81 7.51 13.55 -3.64
C LYS A 81 6.05 13.17 -3.34
N MET A 82 5.30 14.01 -2.64
CA MET A 82 3.89 13.77 -2.33
C MET A 82 3.06 13.60 -3.60
N LYS A 83 3.26 14.47 -4.61
CA LYS A 83 2.61 14.31 -5.92
C LYS A 83 2.91 12.94 -6.55
N ILE A 84 4.17 12.52 -6.54
CA ILE A 84 4.59 11.22 -7.09
C ILE A 84 3.95 10.06 -6.30
N ILE A 85 3.94 10.14 -4.97
CA ILE A 85 3.38 9.09 -4.09
C ILE A 85 1.87 8.96 -4.32
N VAL A 86 1.13 10.07 -4.33
CA VAL A 86 -0.32 10.09 -4.60
C VAL A 86 -0.63 9.55 -5.99
N THR A 87 0.11 9.96 -7.03
CA THR A 87 -0.07 9.43 -8.39
C THR A 87 0.18 7.92 -8.44
N LYS A 88 1.26 7.43 -7.81
CA LYS A 88 1.53 5.99 -7.72
C LYS A 88 0.41 5.26 -6.99
N PHE A 89 -0.13 5.84 -5.93
CA PHE A 89 -1.22 5.22 -5.20
C PHE A 89 -2.49 5.04 -6.04
N TYR A 90 -2.85 6.03 -6.87
CA TYR A 90 -3.96 5.85 -7.80
C TYR A 90 -3.70 4.75 -8.85
N SER A 91 -2.47 4.63 -9.35
CA SER A 91 -2.09 3.51 -10.24
C SER A 91 -2.23 2.15 -9.53
N ILE A 92 -1.77 2.07 -8.27
CA ILE A 92 -1.89 0.87 -7.44
C ILE A 92 -3.37 0.51 -7.23
N LEU A 93 -4.24 1.47 -6.93
CA LEU A 93 -5.68 1.21 -6.77
C LEU A 93 -6.27 0.53 -8.02
N ILE A 94 -5.91 1.00 -9.21
CA ILE A 94 -6.38 0.45 -10.48
C ILE A 94 -5.84 -0.97 -10.68
N ASP A 95 -4.53 -1.16 -10.58
CA ASP A 95 -3.87 -2.45 -10.81
C ASP A 95 -4.37 -3.52 -9.81
N PHE A 96 -4.61 -3.15 -8.56
CA PHE A 96 -5.00 -4.10 -7.50
C PHE A 96 -6.52 -4.30 -7.36
N LYS A 97 -7.37 -3.53 -8.08
CA LYS A 97 -8.83 -3.62 -7.95
C LYS A 97 -9.41 -5.00 -8.23
N LYS A 98 -8.78 -5.77 -9.13
CA LYS A 98 -9.20 -7.14 -9.48
C LYS A 98 -8.06 -8.14 -9.29
N TYR A 99 -7.10 -7.83 -8.42
CA TYR A 99 -5.87 -8.62 -8.25
C TYR A 99 -6.15 -10.10 -7.99
N SER A 100 -7.16 -10.41 -7.17
CA SER A 100 -7.57 -11.79 -6.84
C SER A 100 -7.84 -12.65 -8.07
N ASN A 101 -8.41 -12.06 -9.14
CA ASN A 101 -8.90 -12.76 -10.32
C ASN A 101 -7.83 -12.90 -11.41
N LEU A 102 -6.63 -12.36 -11.19
CA LEU A 102 -5.54 -12.37 -12.16
C LEU A 102 -4.76 -13.69 -12.11
N THR A 103 -4.20 -14.08 -13.25
CA THR A 103 -3.26 -15.20 -13.33
C THR A 103 -1.93 -14.85 -12.66
N THR A 104 -1.13 -15.85 -12.30
CA THR A 104 0.20 -15.65 -11.71
C THR A 104 1.11 -14.79 -12.61
N ILE A 105 1.01 -14.96 -13.93
CA ILE A 105 1.77 -14.15 -14.89
C ILE A 105 1.35 -12.68 -14.81
N GLN A 106 0.05 -12.39 -14.87
CA GLN A 106 -0.47 -11.03 -14.75
C GLN A 106 -0.13 -10.38 -13.40
N LYS A 107 -0.18 -11.15 -12.31
CA LYS A 107 0.24 -10.71 -10.98
C LYS A 107 1.73 -10.35 -10.96
N THR A 108 2.56 -11.17 -11.60
CA THR A 108 3.99 -10.90 -11.75
C THR A 108 4.21 -9.59 -12.50
N ASP A 109 3.56 -9.42 -13.64
CA ASP A 109 3.68 -8.22 -14.47
C ASP A 109 3.31 -6.95 -13.69
N ILE A 110 2.22 -6.99 -12.92
CA ILE A 110 1.82 -5.89 -12.04
C ILE A 110 2.89 -5.60 -11.00
N LEU A 111 3.40 -6.62 -10.30
CA LEU A 111 4.41 -6.41 -9.25
C LEU A 111 5.72 -5.83 -9.80
N MET A 112 6.13 -6.24 -11.01
CA MET A 112 7.32 -5.72 -11.68
C MET A 112 7.18 -4.25 -12.12
N LYS A 113 5.98 -3.68 -12.18
CA LYS A 113 5.79 -2.22 -12.34
C LYS A 113 6.25 -1.42 -11.13
N TYR A 114 6.20 -2.03 -9.94
CA TYR A 114 6.43 -1.35 -8.66
C TYR A 114 7.78 -1.71 -8.05
N PHE A 115 8.20 -2.97 -8.16
CA PHE A 115 9.44 -3.46 -7.57
C PHE A 115 10.45 -3.82 -8.65
N SER A 116 11.66 -3.27 -8.56
CA SER A 116 12.75 -3.53 -9.50
C SER A 116 13.33 -4.94 -9.35
N LYS A 117 13.26 -5.50 -8.14
CA LYS A 117 13.74 -6.84 -7.80
C LYS A 117 12.79 -7.49 -6.81
N ILE A 118 12.43 -8.74 -7.10
CA ILE A 118 11.63 -9.59 -6.21
C ILE A 118 12.32 -10.94 -6.14
N GLU A 119 12.74 -11.33 -4.94
CA GLU A 119 13.24 -12.66 -4.60
C GLU A 119 12.06 -13.60 -4.38
N LYS A 120 12.21 -14.88 -4.75
CA LYS A 120 11.18 -15.92 -4.56
C LYS A 120 9.78 -15.45 -5.01
N LYS A 121 9.67 -15.05 -6.28
CA LYS A 121 8.48 -14.40 -6.85
C LYS A 121 7.19 -15.18 -6.59
N ASP A 122 7.20 -16.50 -6.78
CA ASP A 122 6.03 -17.34 -6.59
C ASP A 122 5.56 -17.32 -5.12
N ASP A 123 6.48 -17.47 -4.16
CA ASP A 123 6.19 -17.37 -2.73
C ASP A 123 5.64 -15.99 -2.36
N PHE A 124 6.17 -14.92 -2.95
CA PHE A 124 5.69 -13.56 -2.70
C PHE A 124 4.28 -13.34 -3.25
N ILE A 125 3.98 -13.88 -4.44
CA ILE A 125 2.63 -13.86 -5.01
C ILE A 125 1.67 -14.67 -4.14
N GLU A 126 2.08 -15.83 -3.64
CA GLU A 126 1.26 -16.62 -2.72
C GLU A 126 0.99 -15.86 -1.42
N PHE A 127 2.01 -15.22 -0.85
CA PHE A 127 1.86 -14.35 0.32
C PHE A 127 0.84 -13.23 0.07
N LEU A 128 0.96 -12.51 -1.05
CA LEU A 128 0.01 -11.45 -1.40
C LEU A 128 -1.38 -12.02 -1.66
N ASN A 129 -1.52 -13.15 -2.33
CA ASN A 129 -2.81 -13.81 -2.53
C ASN A 129 -3.48 -14.10 -1.18
N LYS A 130 -2.74 -14.65 -0.21
CA LYS A 130 -3.25 -14.87 1.16
C LYS A 130 -3.66 -13.56 1.81
N TYR A 131 -2.83 -12.52 1.73
CA TYR A 131 -3.18 -11.20 2.30
C TYR A 131 -4.46 -10.62 1.69
N PHE A 132 -4.61 -10.68 0.36
CA PHE A 132 -5.78 -10.14 -0.35
C PHE A 132 -7.03 -11.03 -0.26
N ALA A 133 -6.89 -12.35 -0.06
CA ALA A 133 -7.99 -13.30 0.04
C ALA A 133 -8.71 -13.30 1.39
N VAL A 134 -8.11 -12.74 2.46
CA VAL A 134 -8.85 -12.53 3.72
C VAL A 134 -9.94 -11.49 3.46
N ASP A 135 -11.15 -11.97 3.19
CA ASP A 135 -12.32 -11.20 2.76
C ASP A 135 -12.68 -10.06 3.73
N ASN A 136 -13.01 -8.92 3.12
CA ASN A 136 -14.23 -8.12 3.33
C ASN A 136 -14.77 -8.05 4.76
N VAL A 137 -13.99 -7.49 5.68
CA VAL A 137 -14.63 -6.73 6.74
C VAL A 137 -15.23 -5.51 6.06
N GLU A 138 -16.55 -5.46 5.95
CA GLU A 138 -17.22 -4.18 5.77
C GLU A 138 -16.69 -3.26 6.87
N TYR A 139 -15.89 -2.26 6.51
CA TYR A 139 -15.36 -1.27 7.45
C TYR A 139 -16.45 -0.37 8.05
N ASN A 140 -17.73 -0.76 7.87
CA ASN A 140 -18.92 -0.13 8.36
C ASN A 140 -19.04 -0.23 9.90
N ASP A 141 -18.39 -1.22 10.54
CA ASP A 141 -18.56 -1.51 11.98
C ASP A 141 -17.27 -1.47 12.84
N ILE A 142 -16.16 -0.92 12.34
CA ILE A 142 -14.99 -0.52 13.18
C ILE A 142 -15.04 0.98 13.40
#